data_AF-A0A7W1A3X9-F1
#
_entry.id   AF-A0A7W1A3X9-F1
#
_cell.length_a   1.000
_cell.length_b   1.000
_cell.length_c   1.000
_cell.angle_alpha   90.00
_cell.angle_beta   90.00
_cell.angle_gamma   90.00
#
_symmetry.space_group_name_H-M   'P 1'
#
loop_
_entity.id
_entity.type
_entity.pdbx_description
1 polymer ?
#
loop_
_entity_poly.entity_id
_entity_poly.type
_entity_poly.pdbx_seq_one_letter_code
_entity_poly.pdbx_strand_id
1 'polypeptide(L)'
;MPFELVVVAGPDAGSRLTIGEDGVLGRGSAATYKLADPTISREHCRLALRDDRIVVTHSGGNPTLINGSPIDTQVLAPGDLLMIGETTLQYVPGDGGLGMSPPGSTRVTLEAPRESRVYLGALARLADQTRRATTRREVADIASKILREALGAERAAVYRQDGAQLFSEIGASTSTDSPVRIAAR
;
A
#
# COMPACT_ATOMS: atom_id res chain seq x y z
N MET A 1 19.54 11.27 -9.68
CA MET A 1 19.85 9.84 -9.94
C MET A 1 18.66 9.20 -10.62
N PRO A 2 18.81 8.21 -11.52
CA PRO A 2 17.64 7.58 -12.15
C PRO A 2 16.88 6.75 -11.13
N PHE A 3 15.57 6.96 -11.02
CA PHE A 3 14.68 6.09 -10.25
C PHE A 3 14.14 5.01 -11.17
N GLU A 4 14.00 3.77 -10.73
CA GLU A 4 13.46 2.69 -11.57
C GLU A 4 12.12 2.17 -11.02
N LEU A 5 11.13 2.04 -11.91
CA LEU A 5 9.91 1.28 -11.63
C LEU A 5 9.97 -0.02 -12.43
N VAL A 6 10.02 -1.14 -11.72
CA VAL A 6 10.05 -2.48 -12.33
C VAL A 6 8.65 -3.07 -12.29
N VAL A 7 8.12 -3.49 -13.44
CA VAL A 7 6.81 -4.14 -13.50
C VAL A 7 6.95 -5.58 -12.99
N VAL A 8 6.37 -5.85 -11.82
CA VAL A 8 6.46 -7.15 -11.14
C VAL A 8 5.24 -8.05 -11.39
N ALA A 9 4.12 -7.47 -11.83
CA ALA A 9 2.91 -8.20 -12.21
C ALA A 9 2.06 -7.41 -13.22
N GLY A 10 1.21 -8.11 -13.96
CA GLY A 10 0.32 -7.55 -14.99
C GLY A 10 0.79 -7.83 -16.42
N PRO A 11 0.09 -7.28 -17.42
CA PRO A 11 0.39 -7.49 -18.84
C PRO A 11 1.82 -7.08 -19.24
N ASP A 12 2.38 -6.08 -18.56
CA ASP A 12 3.69 -5.52 -18.83
C ASP A 12 4.82 -6.13 -17.95
N ALA A 13 4.56 -7.26 -17.26
CA ALA A 13 5.50 -7.88 -16.33
C ALA A 13 6.89 -8.12 -16.95
N GLY A 14 7.94 -7.73 -16.21
CA GLY A 14 9.33 -7.78 -16.65
C GLY A 14 9.84 -6.47 -17.28
N SER A 15 8.96 -5.54 -17.61
CA SER A 15 9.34 -4.21 -18.11
C SER A 15 9.97 -3.36 -17.01
N ARG A 16 10.86 -2.44 -17.38
CA ARG A 16 11.47 -1.46 -16.49
C ARG A 16 11.28 -0.07 -17.04
N LEU A 17 10.90 0.86 -16.17
CA LEU A 17 10.71 2.27 -16.49
C LEU A 17 11.71 3.10 -15.69
N THR A 18 12.62 3.76 -16.40
CA THR A 18 13.55 4.71 -15.78
C THR A 18 12.88 6.08 -15.69
N ILE A 19 12.66 6.55 -14.46
CA ILE A 19 12.05 7.84 -14.16
C ILE A 19 13.18 8.87 -13.98
N GLY A 20 13.39 9.67 -15.02
CA GLY A 20 14.41 10.73 -15.05
C GLY A 20 13.86 12.15 -14.93
N GLU A 21 12.57 12.33 -15.20
CA GLU A 21 11.90 13.63 -15.20
C GLU A 21 10.43 13.51 -14.79
N ASP A 22 9.82 14.66 -14.49
CA ASP A 22 8.37 14.76 -14.28
C ASP A 22 7.63 14.22 -15.52
N GLY A 23 6.59 13.42 -15.32
CA GLY A 23 5.90 12.80 -16.44
C GLY A 23 4.58 12.15 -16.09
N VAL A 24 3.84 11.78 -17.13
CA VAL A 24 2.57 11.06 -16.98
C VAL A 24 2.83 9.58 -17.22
N LEU A 25 2.30 8.76 -16.33
CA LEU A 25 2.25 7.32 -16.48
C LEU A 25 0.84 6.91 -16.91
N GLY A 26 0.75 6.15 -17.99
CA GLY A 26 -0.52 5.78 -18.59
C GLY A 26 -0.37 5.02 -19.91
N ARG A 27 -1.50 4.70 -20.54
CA ARG A 27 -1.52 3.99 -21.84
C ARG A 27 -1.58 4.93 -23.05
N GLY A 28 -1.88 6.21 -22.84
CA GLY A 28 -2.14 7.18 -23.90
C GLY A 28 -0.88 7.57 -24.66
N SER A 29 -1.06 8.14 -25.86
CA SER A 29 0.04 8.69 -26.64
C SER A 29 0.77 9.84 -25.93
N ALA A 30 0.05 10.58 -25.06
CA ALA A 30 0.54 11.68 -24.24
C ALA A 30 1.27 11.24 -22.95
N ALA A 31 1.28 9.94 -22.61
CA ALA A 31 2.01 9.45 -21.44
C ALA A 31 3.52 9.43 -21.73
N THR A 32 4.31 10.00 -20.82
CA THR A 32 5.79 9.92 -20.82
C THR A 32 6.24 8.48 -20.57
N TYR A 33 5.57 7.81 -19.62
CA TYR A 33 5.84 6.44 -19.22
C TYR A 33 4.67 5.55 -19.66
N LYS A 34 4.86 4.84 -20.76
CA LYS A 34 3.81 4.05 -21.42
C LYS A 34 3.75 2.62 -20.92
N LEU A 35 2.55 2.15 -20.66
CA LEU A 35 2.23 0.75 -20.36
C LEU A 35 1.16 0.25 -21.34
N ALA A 36 1.21 -1.03 -21.70
CA ALA A 36 0.31 -1.63 -22.67
C ALA A 36 -1.03 -2.08 -22.04
N ASP A 37 -1.08 -2.22 -20.71
CA ASP A 37 -2.27 -2.69 -19.99
C ASP A 37 -3.55 -1.89 -20.33
N PRO A 38 -4.56 -2.54 -20.94
CA PRO A 38 -5.78 -1.87 -21.40
C PRO A 38 -6.63 -1.28 -20.28
N THR A 39 -6.46 -1.77 -19.04
CA THR A 39 -7.16 -1.28 -17.84
C THR A 39 -6.57 0.01 -17.29
N ILE A 40 -5.38 0.41 -17.78
CA ILE A 40 -4.74 1.68 -17.45
C ILE A 40 -5.36 2.80 -18.28
N SER A 41 -5.62 3.92 -17.61
CA SER A 41 -6.16 5.14 -18.22
C SER A 41 -5.13 5.77 -19.17
N ARG A 42 -5.59 6.56 -20.14
CA ARG A 42 -4.67 7.25 -21.08
C ARG A 42 -3.66 8.11 -20.34
N GLU A 43 -4.14 8.83 -19.33
CA GLU A 43 -3.35 9.52 -18.30
C GLU A 43 -3.81 8.97 -16.95
N HIS A 44 -3.00 8.14 -16.29
CA HIS A 44 -3.45 7.40 -15.11
C HIS A 44 -2.92 7.99 -13.81
N CYS A 45 -1.63 8.31 -13.78
CA CYS A 45 -1.05 9.09 -12.70
C CYS A 45 0.08 9.98 -13.21
N ARG A 46 0.38 11.02 -12.45
CA ARG A 46 1.53 11.90 -12.65
C ARG A 46 2.63 11.51 -11.68
N LEU A 47 3.84 11.46 -12.19
CA LEU A 47 5.07 11.30 -11.42
C LEU A 47 5.77 12.65 -11.40
N ALA A 48 6.02 13.19 -10.21
CA ALA A 48 6.81 14.40 -10.02
C ALA A 48 8.05 14.07 -9.18
N LEU A 49 9.22 14.49 -9.65
CA LEU A 49 10.49 14.36 -8.94
C LEU A 49 10.68 15.59 -8.05
N ARG A 50 10.63 15.39 -6.73
CA ARG A 50 10.82 16.46 -5.73
C ARG A 50 11.79 15.96 -4.67
N ASP A 51 12.85 16.71 -4.42
CA ASP A 51 13.85 16.43 -3.37
C ASP A 51 14.36 14.97 -3.38
N ASP A 52 14.72 14.46 -4.57
CA ASP A 52 15.12 13.06 -4.80
C ASP A 52 14.07 12.01 -4.42
N ARG A 53 12.79 12.36 -4.51
CA ARG A 53 11.65 11.44 -4.29
C ARG A 53 10.67 11.50 -5.46
N ILE A 54 10.01 10.38 -5.71
CA ILE A 54 8.88 10.30 -6.63
C ILE A 54 7.61 10.62 -5.85
N VAL A 55 6.90 11.66 -6.26
CA VAL A 55 5.53 11.95 -5.82
C VAL A 55 4.59 11.43 -6.89
N VAL A 56 3.68 10.54 -6.51
CA VAL A 56 2.64 10.00 -7.38
C VAL A 56 1.34 10.73 -7.10
N THR A 57 0.74 11.31 -8.12
CA THR A 57 -0.60 11.92 -8.06
C THR A 57 -1.53 11.19 -9.00
N HIS A 58 -2.65 10.68 -8.48
CA HIS A 58 -3.66 10.01 -9.27
C HIS A 58 -4.39 11.01 -10.18
N SER A 59 -4.67 10.61 -11.43
CA SER A 59 -5.42 11.42 -12.40
C SER A 59 -6.30 10.59 -13.34
N GLY A 60 -6.36 9.27 -13.14
CA GLY A 60 -7.03 8.30 -14.01
C GLY A 60 -8.46 7.99 -13.60
N GLY A 61 -9.09 7.05 -14.31
CA GLY A 61 -10.42 6.54 -13.95
C GLY A 61 -10.38 5.43 -12.90
N ASN A 62 -9.46 4.48 -13.05
CA ASN A 62 -9.25 3.42 -12.07
C ASN A 62 -8.30 3.93 -10.97
N PRO A 63 -8.52 3.56 -9.69
CA PRO A 63 -7.73 4.06 -8.59
C PRO A 63 -6.26 3.66 -8.71
N THR A 64 -5.37 4.59 -8.38
CA THR A 64 -3.95 4.30 -8.16
C THR A 64 -3.78 3.79 -6.75
N LEU A 65 -3.17 2.62 -6.57
CA LEU A 65 -2.91 2.06 -5.26
C LEU A 65 -1.41 2.04 -4.94
N ILE A 66 -1.04 2.38 -3.70
CA ILE A 66 0.32 2.13 -3.18
C ILE A 66 0.20 1.17 -2.00
N ASN A 67 0.90 0.03 -2.09
CA ASN A 67 0.79 -1.09 -1.14
C ASN A 67 -0.68 -1.53 -0.92
N GLY A 68 -1.46 -1.47 -2.00
CA GLY A 68 -2.88 -1.76 -2.07
C GLY A 68 -3.81 -0.62 -1.60
N SER A 69 -3.33 0.43 -0.94
CA SER A 69 -4.18 1.53 -0.51
C SER A 69 -4.40 2.52 -1.65
N PRO A 70 -5.65 2.95 -1.93
CA PRO A 70 -5.89 4.01 -2.91
C PRO A 70 -5.30 5.33 -2.44
N ILE A 71 -4.78 6.11 -3.38
CA ILE A 71 -4.11 7.39 -3.13
C ILE A 71 -4.61 8.48 -4.08
N ASP A 72 -4.71 9.70 -3.58
CA ASP A 72 -4.84 10.89 -4.41
C ASP A 72 -3.47 11.48 -4.74
N THR A 73 -2.62 11.65 -3.73
CA THR A 73 -1.22 12.05 -3.87
C THR A 73 -0.39 11.44 -2.75
N GLN A 74 0.70 10.75 -3.09
CA GLN A 74 1.58 10.12 -2.12
C GLN A 74 3.02 10.01 -2.64
N VAL A 75 3.99 10.14 -1.74
CA VAL A 75 5.41 9.90 -2.02
C VAL A 75 5.67 8.39 -2.06
N LEU A 76 6.36 7.93 -3.10
CA LEU A 76 6.77 6.55 -3.29
C LEU A 76 8.12 6.29 -2.59
N ALA A 77 8.17 5.29 -1.72
CA ALA A 77 9.39 4.89 -1.01
C ALA A 77 10.02 3.64 -1.65
N PRO A 78 11.36 3.48 -1.58
CA PRO A 78 12.04 2.31 -2.13
C PRO A 78 11.41 0.99 -1.65
N GLY A 79 11.04 0.13 -2.60
CA GLY A 79 10.38 -1.14 -2.35
C GLY A 79 8.84 -1.11 -2.36
N ASP A 80 8.22 0.07 -2.39
CA ASP A 80 6.76 0.21 -2.47
C ASP A 80 6.21 -0.37 -3.79
N LEU A 81 5.00 -0.92 -3.70
CA LEU A 81 4.25 -1.45 -4.83
C LEU A 81 3.18 -0.45 -5.27
N LEU A 82 3.39 0.16 -6.44
CA LEU A 82 2.42 0.98 -7.14
C LEU A 82 1.58 0.10 -8.05
N MET A 83 0.28 -0.02 -7.79
CA MET A 83 -0.65 -0.78 -8.60
C MET A 83 -1.60 0.17 -9.34
N ILE A 84 -1.76 -0.07 -10.63
CA ILE A 84 -2.55 0.73 -11.55
C ILE A 84 -3.23 -0.21 -12.56
N GLY A 85 -4.55 -0.21 -12.59
CA GLY A 85 -5.26 -1.25 -13.35
C GLY A 85 -4.88 -2.65 -12.85
N GLU A 86 -4.41 -3.52 -13.75
CA GLU A 86 -3.89 -4.85 -13.44
C GLU A 86 -2.36 -4.91 -13.30
N THR A 87 -1.69 -3.78 -13.55
CA THR A 87 -0.23 -3.67 -13.53
C THR A 87 0.27 -3.28 -12.14
N THR A 88 1.25 -4.02 -11.63
CA THR A 88 1.96 -3.71 -10.39
C THR A 88 3.41 -3.37 -10.68
N LEU A 89 3.84 -2.17 -10.28
CA LEU A 89 5.20 -1.67 -10.39
C LEU A 89 5.84 -1.60 -9.01
N GLN A 90 7.06 -2.08 -8.89
CA GLN A 90 7.89 -1.93 -7.70
C GLN A 90 8.89 -0.80 -7.91
N TYR A 91 8.98 0.12 -6.95
CA TYR A 91 10.03 1.12 -6.95
C TYR A 91 11.37 0.52 -6.50
N VAL A 92 12.36 0.58 -7.39
CA VAL A 92 13.75 0.21 -7.16
C VAL A 92 14.60 1.47 -7.27
N PRO A 93 15.39 1.83 -6.25
CA PRO A 93 16.36 2.91 -6.39
C PRO A 93 17.43 2.45 -7.39
N GLY A 94 17.66 3.24 -8.46
CA GLY A 94 18.63 2.88 -9.50
C GLY A 94 20.03 2.72 -8.90
N ASP A 95 20.72 1.66 -9.32
CA ASP A 95 22.04 1.26 -8.80
C ASP A 95 23.02 2.44 -8.81
N GLY A 96 23.30 2.96 -7.62
CA GLY A 96 24.11 4.17 -7.42
C GLY A 96 24.01 4.77 -6.00
N GLY A 97 23.00 4.38 -5.23
CA GLY A 97 22.98 4.60 -3.79
C GLY A 97 22.71 3.28 -3.11
N LEU A 98 23.64 2.85 -2.24
CA LEU A 98 23.38 1.83 -1.23
C LEU A 98 21.93 1.95 -0.78
N GLY A 99 21.17 0.86 -0.92
CA GLY A 99 19.84 0.75 -0.39
C GLY A 99 19.88 1.05 1.09
N MET A 100 19.65 2.31 1.46
CA MET A 100 19.14 2.63 2.77
C MET A 100 17.65 2.35 2.71
N SER A 101 17.33 1.06 2.78
CA SER A 101 16.42 0.64 3.84
C SER A 101 16.85 1.44 5.07
N PRO A 102 16.04 2.39 5.59
CA PRO A 102 16.50 3.30 6.63
C PRO A 102 17.22 2.47 7.70
N PRO A 103 18.44 2.84 8.12
CA PRO A 103 19.23 2.00 9.03
C PRO A 103 18.36 1.60 10.22
N GLY A 104 18.05 0.30 10.31
CA GLY A 104 17.08 -0.26 11.26
C GLY A 104 15.77 -0.84 10.68
N SER A 105 15.53 -0.84 9.36
CA SER A 105 14.34 -1.52 8.81
C SER A 105 14.53 -3.02 8.69
N THR A 106 13.89 -3.76 9.59
CA THR A 106 13.78 -5.23 9.53
C THR A 106 12.87 -5.64 8.38
N ARG A 107 13.37 -6.51 7.50
CA ARG A 107 12.57 -7.14 6.44
C ARG A 107 12.09 -8.50 6.89
N VAL A 108 10.79 -8.76 6.77
CA VAL A 108 10.20 -10.09 6.96
C VAL A 108 9.78 -10.63 5.60
N THR A 109 10.20 -11.85 5.28
CA THR A 109 9.74 -12.59 4.11
C THR A 109 8.83 -13.72 4.57
N LEU A 110 7.71 -13.91 3.88
CA LEU A 110 6.70 -14.89 4.23
C LEU A 110 6.34 -15.70 2.98
N GLU A 111 6.41 -17.02 3.08
CA GLU A 111 5.77 -17.91 2.12
C GLU A 111 4.33 -18.13 2.59
N ALA A 112 3.38 -17.64 1.81
CA ALA A 112 1.96 -17.69 2.15
C ALA A 112 1.18 -18.51 1.10
N PRO A 113 0.18 -19.30 1.52
CA PRO A 113 -0.80 -19.91 0.62
C PRO A 113 -1.44 -18.85 -0.30
N ARG A 114 -1.85 -19.25 -1.52
CA ARG A 114 -2.40 -18.32 -2.51
C ARG A 114 -3.62 -17.54 -1.99
N GLU A 115 -4.48 -18.22 -1.25
CA GLU A 115 -5.66 -17.66 -0.58
C GLU A 115 -5.31 -16.56 0.44
N SER A 116 -4.14 -16.64 1.07
CA SER A 116 -3.69 -15.68 2.08
C SER A 116 -3.04 -14.42 1.49
N ARG A 117 -2.76 -14.39 0.18
CA ARG A 117 -2.12 -13.24 -0.49
C ARG A 117 -2.95 -11.95 -0.37
N VAL A 118 -4.28 -12.08 -0.29
CA VAL A 118 -5.21 -10.95 -0.11
C VAL A 118 -4.91 -10.20 1.20
N TYR A 119 -4.46 -10.91 2.24
CA TYR A 119 -4.14 -10.31 3.54
C TYR A 119 -2.74 -9.66 3.59
N LEU A 120 -1.83 -10.00 2.67
CA LEU A 120 -0.48 -9.43 2.66
C LEU A 120 -0.51 -7.91 2.47
N GLY A 121 -1.41 -7.41 1.62
CA GLY A 121 -1.63 -5.98 1.44
C GLY A 121 -2.15 -5.31 2.72
N ALA A 122 -3.07 -5.97 3.43
CA ALA A 122 -3.58 -5.47 4.70
C ALA A 122 -2.49 -5.40 5.77
N LEU A 123 -1.65 -6.43 5.89
CA LEU A 123 -0.51 -6.46 6.81
C LEU A 123 0.52 -5.36 6.51
N ALA A 124 0.83 -5.13 5.22
CA ALA A 124 1.73 -4.06 4.81
C ALA A 124 1.19 -2.66 5.19
N ARG A 125 -0.09 -2.40 4.94
CA ARG A 125 -0.76 -1.15 5.33
C ARG A 125 -0.79 -0.99 6.84
N LEU A 126 -1.07 -2.07 7.56
CA LEU A 126 -1.09 -2.07 9.02
C LEU A 126 0.28 -1.64 9.56
N ALA A 127 1.36 -2.23 9.04
CA ALA A 127 2.72 -1.88 9.44
C ALA A 127 3.07 -0.41 9.14
N ASP A 128 2.79 0.09 7.93
CA ASP A 128 3.15 1.47 7.58
C ASP A 128 2.30 2.51 8.32
N GLN A 129 0.98 2.30 8.44
CA GLN A 129 0.10 3.25 9.13
C GLN A 129 0.34 3.26 10.64
N THR A 130 0.53 2.10 11.27
CA THR A 130 0.82 2.05 12.72
C THR A 130 2.19 2.63 13.06
N ARG A 131 3.18 2.57 12.15
CA ARG A 131 4.47 3.26 12.32
C ARG A 131 4.31 4.79 12.41
N ARG A 132 3.32 5.35 11.73
CA ARG A 132 3.04 6.80 11.71
C ARG A 132 2.14 7.23 12.86
N ALA A 133 1.49 6.30 13.55
CA ALA A 133 0.66 6.57 14.69
C ALA A 133 1.50 7.05 15.87
N THR A 134 1.08 8.15 16.49
CA THR A 134 1.76 8.75 17.64
C THR A 134 1.13 8.31 18.95
N THR A 135 -0.11 7.81 18.90
CA THR A 135 -0.83 7.33 20.07
C THR A 135 -1.24 5.87 19.95
N ARG A 136 -1.35 5.20 21.10
CA ARG A 136 -1.89 3.83 21.15
C ARG A 136 -3.30 3.75 20.56
N ARG A 137 -4.12 4.79 20.76
CA ARG A 137 -5.50 4.86 20.24
C ARG A 137 -5.52 4.87 18.72
N GLU A 138 -4.69 5.69 18.09
CA GLU A 138 -4.54 5.69 16.63
C GLU A 138 -4.11 4.32 16.10
N VAL A 139 -3.16 3.65 16.76
CA VAL A 139 -2.76 2.28 16.39
C VAL A 139 -3.96 1.33 16.42
N ALA A 140 -4.79 1.41 17.46
CA ALA A 140 -5.96 0.55 17.61
C ALA A 140 -7.06 0.83 16.58
N ASP A 141 -7.29 2.11 16.25
CA ASP A 141 -8.26 2.52 15.23
C ASP A 141 -7.81 2.07 13.84
N ILE A 142 -6.52 2.28 13.50
CA ILE A 142 -5.90 1.82 12.25
C ILE A 142 -6.00 0.29 12.14
N ALA A 143 -5.64 -0.43 13.20
CA ALA A 143 -5.71 -1.89 13.23
C ALA A 143 -7.13 -2.41 13.02
N SER A 144 -8.10 -1.85 13.75
CA SER A 144 -9.50 -2.25 13.67
C SER A 144 -10.06 -2.03 12.26
N LYS A 145 -9.73 -0.90 11.63
CA LYS A 145 -10.20 -0.57 10.28
C LYS A 145 -9.65 -1.55 9.25
N ILE A 146 -8.33 -1.73 9.23
CA ILE A 146 -7.65 -2.56 8.22
C ILE A 146 -8.06 -4.02 8.37
N LEU A 147 -8.13 -4.53 9.60
CA LEU A 147 -8.53 -5.92 9.84
C LEU A 147 -9.99 -6.18 9.45
N ARG A 148 -10.90 -5.23 9.72
CA ARG A 148 -12.31 -5.35 9.31
C ARG A 148 -12.43 -5.47 7.79
N GLU A 149 -11.77 -4.57 7.06
CA GLU A 149 -11.78 -4.56 5.60
C GLU A 149 -11.14 -5.83 5.01
N ALA A 150 -9.99 -6.24 5.54
CA ALA A 150 -9.25 -7.38 5.03
C ALA A 150 -9.97 -8.72 5.27
N LEU A 151 -10.57 -8.90 6.45
CA LEU A 151 -11.24 -10.13 6.85
C LEU A 151 -12.71 -10.19 6.41
N GLY A 152 -13.25 -9.11 5.84
CA GLY A 152 -14.69 -9.02 5.54
C GLY A 152 -15.56 -9.10 6.80
N ALA A 153 -15.03 -8.71 7.95
CA ALA A 153 -15.74 -8.78 9.21
C ALA A 153 -16.79 -7.67 9.30
N GLU A 154 -17.95 -7.96 9.89
CA GLU A 154 -18.98 -6.93 10.13
C GLU A 154 -18.53 -5.93 11.20
N ARG A 155 -17.64 -6.35 12.10
CA ARG A 155 -17.18 -5.57 13.24
C ARG A 155 -15.75 -5.93 13.63
N ALA A 156 -14.99 -4.93 14.08
CA ALA A 156 -13.68 -5.11 14.69
C ALA A 156 -13.56 -4.23 15.95
N ALA A 157 -13.02 -4.81 17.02
CA ALA A 157 -12.84 -4.13 18.28
C ALA A 157 -11.48 -4.50 18.90
N VAL A 158 -10.79 -3.52 19.47
CA VAL A 158 -9.57 -3.70 20.24
C VAL A 158 -9.91 -3.48 21.70
N TYR A 159 -9.56 -4.45 22.53
CA TYR A 159 -9.71 -4.39 23.99
C TYR A 159 -8.35 -4.22 24.64
N ARG A 160 -8.34 -3.63 25.84
CA ARG A 160 -7.15 -3.64 26.70
C ARG A 160 -6.86 -5.07 27.19
N GLN A 161 -5.61 -5.30 27.61
CA GLN A 161 -5.12 -6.62 28.06
C GLN A 161 -5.90 -7.19 29.27
N ASP A 162 -6.56 -6.32 30.04
CA ASP A 162 -7.48 -6.72 31.12
C ASP A 162 -8.81 -7.32 30.62
N GLY A 163 -9.07 -7.27 29.30
CA GLY A 163 -10.28 -7.78 28.66
C GLY A 163 -11.56 -7.03 29.03
N ALA A 164 -11.47 -5.97 29.84
CA ALA A 164 -12.63 -5.30 30.42
C ALA A 164 -12.90 -3.94 29.76
N GLN A 165 -11.88 -3.29 29.19
CA GLN A 165 -12.05 -1.96 28.60
C GLN A 165 -11.87 -1.94 27.09
N LEU A 166 -12.93 -1.53 26.39
CA LEU A 166 -12.93 -1.25 24.96
C LEU A 166 -12.00 -0.07 24.67
N PHE A 167 -11.10 -0.26 23.72
CA PHE A 167 -10.09 0.71 23.36
C PHE A 167 -10.32 1.31 21.97
N SER A 168 -10.89 0.53 21.04
CA SER A 168 -11.40 0.97 19.74
C SER A 168 -12.51 0.02 19.25
N GLU A 169 -13.51 0.54 18.54
CA GLU A 169 -14.56 -0.25 17.88
C GLU A 169 -14.98 0.42 16.57
N ILE A 170 -15.10 -0.38 15.50
CA ILE A 170 -15.62 0.09 14.22
C ILE A 170 -16.61 -0.93 13.64
N GLY A 171 -17.83 -0.47 13.35
CA GLY A 171 -18.96 -1.27 12.85
C GLY A 171 -20.28 -0.88 13.51
N ALA A 172 -21.43 -1.35 13.00
CA ALA A 172 -22.73 -1.04 13.61
C ALA A 172 -22.90 -1.81 14.94
N SER A 173 -23.18 -1.07 16.01
CA SER A 173 -23.49 -1.62 17.33
C SER A 173 -24.95 -2.10 17.35
N THR A 174 -25.16 -3.41 17.18
CA THR A 174 -26.41 -4.05 17.62
C THR A 174 -26.12 -4.77 18.93
N SER A 175 -26.49 -4.10 20.02
CA SER A 175 -26.70 -4.58 21.40
C SER A 175 -26.23 -5.99 21.78
N THR A 176 -25.32 -6.02 22.77
CA THR A 176 -25.19 -7.04 23.83
C THR A 176 -25.06 -8.50 23.39
N ASP A 177 -23.87 -8.89 22.91
CA ASP A 177 -23.34 -10.20 23.30
C ASP A 177 -21.80 -10.20 23.28
N SER A 178 -21.25 -11.05 24.15
CA SER A 178 -19.90 -11.15 24.69
C SER A 178 -18.72 -10.94 23.72
N PRO A 179 -17.54 -10.49 24.20
CA PRO A 179 -16.37 -10.33 23.37
C PRO A 179 -15.88 -11.71 22.88
N VAL A 180 -15.77 -11.86 21.56
CA VAL A 180 -15.02 -12.98 20.94
C VAL A 180 -13.57 -12.85 21.39
N ARG A 181 -13.17 -13.66 22.37
CA ARG A 181 -11.81 -13.73 22.89
C ARG A 181 -10.96 -14.58 21.96
N ILE A 182 -10.13 -13.95 21.13
CA ILE A 182 -9.02 -14.65 20.49
C ILE A 182 -7.82 -14.57 21.44
N ALA A 183 -7.66 -15.60 22.27
CA ALA A 183 -6.45 -15.76 23.07
C ALA A 183 -5.31 -16.24 22.16
N ALA A 184 -4.34 -15.38 21.90
CA ALA A 184 -3.05 -15.81 21.36
C ALA A 184 -2.28 -16.51 22.50
N ARG A 185 -1.98 -17.80 22.33
CA ARG A 185 -1.11 -18.58 23.22
C ARG A 185 0.36 -18.30 22.92
#